data_AF-A0A1U9N9S1-F1
#
_entry.id   AF-A0A1U9N9S1-F1
#
_cell.length_a   1.000
_cell.length_b   1.000
_cell.length_c   1.000
_cell.angle_alpha   90.00
_cell.angle_beta   90.00
_cell.angle_gamma   90.00
#
_symmetry.space_group_name_H-M   'P 1'
#
loop_
_entity.id
_entity.type
_entity.pdbx_description
1 polymer ?
#
loop_
_entity_poly.entity_id
_entity_poly.type
_entity_poly.pdbx_seq_one_letter_code
_entity_poly.pdbx_strand_id
1 'polypeptide(L)'
;MLKHVSAVLALLISTHAAAINIDLGPATGYNLFIKENFTQPGADSQGKIAIGGNANIGQYDVAVNYEPGTRRDGIQFWTDPGKYADVLVVGGNLTTTQWAWGNVKGNLILGGELTQGSSKNAVLGTTTKGKPIDFDAAFKQFTNLSQTLAGQSNTSGVEFKYNNWLILDGSASNDVYVANITGQMLASATDLTATGLDKNDTLIINVSGKNINFDSLNYGQRESFNALDMSASNILFNFFEAETITFSGGIKGNILAPNADFTFLQGDLSGQVIAKSWTGGWGAQANLWDGFFVPPIDPPTPTTPPTTVEVSEPATLLLLVFGLLALVAIRRSRRN
;
A
#
# COMPACT_ATOMS: atom_id res chain seq x y z
N MET A 1 18.93 -42.81 48.68
CA MET A 1 19.09 -42.60 47.22
C MET A 1 17.74 -42.79 46.54
N LEU A 2 17.01 -41.71 46.24
CA LEU A 2 15.84 -41.77 45.36
C LEU A 2 15.97 -40.62 44.36
N LYS A 3 16.35 -40.97 43.13
CA LYS A 3 16.59 -40.01 42.03
C LYS A 3 15.24 -39.47 41.58
N HIS A 4 15.06 -38.16 41.67
CA HIS A 4 13.92 -37.43 41.11
C HIS A 4 14.13 -37.32 39.60
N VAL A 5 13.19 -37.85 38.81
CA VAL A 5 13.16 -37.64 37.36
C VAL A 5 12.13 -36.53 37.11
N SER A 6 12.61 -35.35 36.75
CA SER A 6 11.77 -34.26 36.23
C SER A 6 11.53 -34.50 34.75
N ALA A 7 10.26 -34.65 34.35
CA ALA A 7 9.85 -34.63 32.95
C ALA A 7 9.62 -33.17 32.53
N VAL A 8 10.46 -32.66 31.63
CA VAL A 8 10.27 -31.36 30.97
C VAL A 8 9.42 -31.61 29.73
N LEU A 9 8.24 -30.98 29.67
CA LEU A 9 7.36 -30.99 28.51
C LEU A 9 7.68 -29.76 27.65
N ALA A 10 8.36 -29.95 26.53
CA ALA A 10 8.59 -28.90 25.54
C ALA A 10 7.37 -28.79 24.62
N LEU A 11 6.61 -27.71 24.76
CA LEU A 11 5.50 -27.38 23.86
C LEU A 11 6.09 -26.68 22.62
N LEU A 12 6.17 -27.39 21.49
CA LEU A 12 6.52 -26.78 20.21
C LEU A 12 5.31 -26.00 19.69
N ILE A 13 5.33 -24.68 19.88
CA ILE A 13 4.38 -23.78 19.20
C ILE A 13 4.94 -23.54 17.80
N SER A 14 4.41 -24.25 16.80
CA SER A 14 4.66 -23.93 15.40
C SER A 14 3.91 -22.66 15.03
N THR A 15 4.58 -21.51 15.08
CA THR A 15 4.07 -20.27 14.49
C THR A 15 4.07 -20.43 12.98
N HIS A 16 2.89 -20.61 12.39
CA HIS A 16 2.74 -20.49 10.94
C HIS A 16 2.90 -19.00 10.63
N ALA A 17 3.93 -18.64 9.86
CA ALA A 17 4.03 -17.30 9.30
C ALA A 17 2.87 -17.15 8.31
N ALA A 18 1.83 -16.41 8.70
CA ALA A 18 0.76 -16.06 7.78
C ALA A 18 1.31 -15.07 6.76
N ALA A 19 1.07 -15.33 5.47
CA ALA A 19 1.38 -14.37 4.42
C ALA A 19 0.61 -13.07 4.65
N ILE A 20 1.26 -11.93 4.42
CA ILE A 20 0.64 -10.61 4.55
C ILE A 20 -0.22 -10.38 3.30
N ASN A 21 -1.54 -10.40 3.47
CA ASN A 21 -2.47 -10.05 2.39
C ASN A 21 -2.64 -8.52 2.32
N ILE A 22 -2.28 -7.92 1.18
CA ILE A 22 -2.42 -6.49 0.93
C ILE A 22 -3.51 -6.28 -0.12
N ASP A 23 -4.71 -5.92 0.34
CA ASP A 23 -5.84 -5.59 -0.53
C ASP A 23 -6.18 -4.10 -0.45
N LEU A 24 -5.92 -3.39 -1.56
CA LEU A 24 -6.24 -1.97 -1.72
C LEU A 24 -7.69 -1.75 -2.21
N GLY A 25 -8.49 -2.80 -2.31
CA GLY A 25 -9.93 -2.73 -2.54
C GLY A 25 -10.30 -1.81 -3.71
N PRO A 26 -11.23 -0.85 -3.52
CA PRO A 26 -11.68 0.03 -4.59
C PRO A 26 -10.62 1.04 -5.06
N ALA A 27 -9.50 1.20 -4.33
CA ALA A 27 -8.38 2.02 -4.80
C ALA A 27 -7.58 1.33 -5.92
N THR A 28 -7.72 0.02 -6.11
CA THR A 28 -7.08 -0.70 -7.21
C THR A 28 -7.37 -0.02 -8.55
N GLY A 29 -6.30 0.32 -9.28
CA GLY A 29 -6.42 0.97 -10.59
C GLY A 29 -6.56 2.49 -10.57
N TYR A 30 -6.43 3.15 -9.42
CA TYR A 30 -6.37 4.61 -9.30
C TYR A 30 -4.95 5.09 -8.99
N ASN A 31 -4.53 6.19 -9.61
CA ASN A 31 -3.28 6.88 -9.27
C ASN A 31 -3.46 7.61 -7.94
N LEU A 32 -4.61 8.29 -7.76
CA LEU A 32 -4.94 9.04 -6.56
C LEU A 32 -6.33 8.61 -6.08
N PHE A 33 -6.44 8.23 -4.82
CA PHE A 33 -7.67 7.80 -4.17
C PHE A 33 -7.86 8.58 -2.86
N ILE A 34 -8.70 9.60 -2.91
CA ILE A 34 -8.78 10.66 -1.89
C ILE A 34 -10.14 10.64 -1.22
N LYS A 35 -10.17 10.56 0.12
CA LYS A 35 -11.44 10.43 0.86
C LYS A 35 -12.30 11.70 0.77
N GLU A 36 -11.69 12.82 1.07
CA GLU A 36 -12.35 14.11 1.24
C GLU A 36 -12.07 14.98 0.01
N ASN A 37 -11.46 16.14 0.20
CA ASN A 37 -11.31 17.14 -0.83
C ASN A 37 -9.97 17.04 -1.56
N PHE A 38 -10.00 17.44 -2.83
CA PHE A 38 -8.86 17.44 -3.73
C PHE A 38 -8.70 18.83 -4.36
N THR A 39 -7.51 19.42 -4.27
CA THR A 39 -7.18 20.67 -4.96
C THR A 39 -5.86 20.51 -5.71
N GLN A 40 -5.88 20.83 -7.01
CA GLN A 40 -4.71 20.73 -7.87
C GLN A 40 -4.74 21.84 -8.94
N PRO A 41 -3.84 22.83 -8.90
CA PRO A 41 -3.91 23.99 -9.79
C PRO A 41 -3.29 23.78 -11.18
N GLY A 42 -2.38 22.80 -11.35
CA GLY A 42 -1.68 22.53 -12.61
C GLY A 42 -0.92 21.21 -12.59
N ALA A 43 -0.19 20.88 -13.68
CA ALA A 43 0.49 19.59 -13.98
C ALA A 43 -0.45 18.51 -14.59
N ASP A 44 -0.13 17.23 -14.41
CA ASP A 44 -0.99 16.13 -14.84
C ASP A 44 -0.96 14.92 -13.88
N SER A 45 -2.00 14.10 -13.99
CA SER A 45 -1.96 12.70 -13.58
C SER A 45 -1.96 11.79 -14.80
N GLN A 46 -1.06 10.82 -14.80
CA GLN A 46 -1.03 9.79 -15.82
C GLN A 46 -2.14 8.75 -15.59
N GLY A 47 -2.55 8.47 -14.35
CA GLY A 47 -3.59 7.48 -14.07
C GLY A 47 -4.99 8.06 -13.74
N LYS A 48 -5.87 7.17 -13.27
CA LYS A 48 -7.24 7.53 -12.84
C LYS A 48 -7.23 8.19 -11.47
N ILE A 49 -8.26 9.00 -11.17
CA ILE A 49 -8.43 9.65 -9.87
C ILE A 49 -9.83 9.40 -9.32
N ALA A 50 -9.93 9.09 -8.03
CA ALA A 50 -11.18 8.97 -7.29
C ALA A 50 -11.17 9.86 -6.05
N ILE A 51 -12.21 10.68 -5.89
CA ILE A 51 -12.33 11.69 -4.84
C ILE A 51 -13.70 11.56 -4.20
N GLY A 52 -13.78 11.39 -2.87
CA GLY A 52 -15.07 11.24 -2.18
C GLY A 52 -15.79 12.56 -1.91
N GLY A 53 -15.04 13.63 -1.68
CA GLY A 53 -15.54 14.99 -1.46
C GLY A 53 -15.56 15.86 -2.72
N ASN A 54 -15.27 17.15 -2.54
CA ASN A 54 -15.22 18.12 -3.63
C ASN A 54 -13.84 18.14 -4.30
N ALA A 55 -13.83 18.41 -5.60
CA ALA A 55 -12.62 18.52 -6.40
C ALA A 55 -12.49 19.91 -7.02
N ASN A 56 -11.31 20.52 -6.92
CA ASN A 56 -10.93 21.74 -7.62
C ASN A 56 -9.71 21.46 -8.50
N ILE A 57 -9.92 21.44 -9.81
CA ILE A 57 -8.92 21.05 -10.81
C ILE A 57 -8.62 22.26 -11.71
N GLY A 58 -7.39 22.74 -11.65
CA GLY A 58 -6.91 23.91 -12.37
C GLY A 58 -6.64 23.65 -13.84
N GLN A 59 -5.43 23.96 -14.29
CA GLN A 59 -4.86 23.49 -15.57
C GLN A 59 -4.22 22.11 -15.37
N TYR A 60 -4.95 21.20 -14.74
CA TYR A 60 -4.46 19.86 -14.42
C TYR A 60 -5.15 18.82 -15.29
N ASP A 61 -4.37 18.02 -16.00
CA ASP A 61 -4.90 16.94 -16.81
C ASP A 61 -5.03 15.63 -16.00
N VAL A 62 -6.03 14.80 -16.30
CA VAL A 62 -6.33 13.53 -15.63
C VAL A 62 -6.34 12.40 -16.66
N ALA A 63 -5.64 11.32 -16.34
CA ALA A 63 -5.44 10.16 -17.20
C ALA A 63 -4.77 10.49 -18.54
N VAL A 64 -3.70 11.28 -18.50
CA VAL A 64 -2.90 11.68 -19.68
C VAL A 64 -2.15 10.52 -20.31
N ASN A 65 -2.19 9.32 -19.72
CA ASN A 65 -1.45 8.21 -20.27
C ASN A 65 -1.99 7.82 -21.66
N TYR A 66 -1.19 8.26 -22.64
CA TYR A 66 -1.27 8.17 -24.09
C TYR A 66 -2.05 9.26 -24.86
N GLU A 67 -1.28 10.10 -25.54
CA GLU A 67 -1.74 10.84 -26.72
C GLU A 67 -1.77 9.91 -27.95
N PRO A 68 -2.91 9.83 -28.68
CA PRO A 68 -3.09 8.94 -29.84
C PRO A 68 -2.01 9.06 -30.96
N GLY A 69 -1.23 10.13 -30.97
CA GLY A 69 -0.27 10.45 -32.04
C GLY A 69 1.21 10.16 -31.75
N THR A 70 1.61 9.79 -30.52
CA THR A 70 3.03 9.87 -30.12
C THR A 70 3.69 8.54 -29.66
N ARG A 71 2.98 7.40 -29.68
CA ARG A 71 3.54 6.05 -29.36
C ARG A 71 4.43 6.03 -28.10
N ARG A 72 3.89 6.45 -26.95
CA ARG A 72 4.52 6.22 -25.64
C ARG A 72 3.91 4.99 -24.97
N ASP A 73 4.75 4.14 -24.39
CA ASP A 73 4.35 2.96 -23.63
C ASP A 73 3.61 3.37 -22.35
N GLY A 74 2.49 2.71 -22.01
CA GLY A 74 1.69 3.04 -20.82
C GLY A 74 0.27 2.43 -20.80
N ILE A 75 -0.40 2.57 -19.66
CA ILE A 75 -1.78 2.08 -19.47
C ILE A 75 -2.76 2.96 -20.26
N GLN A 76 -3.53 2.33 -21.15
CA GLN A 76 -4.55 3.00 -21.96
C GLN A 76 -5.88 3.07 -21.21
N PHE A 77 -6.48 4.25 -21.17
CA PHE A 77 -7.82 4.47 -20.62
C PHE A 77 -8.89 4.66 -21.70
N TRP A 78 -8.61 4.25 -22.93
CA TRP A 78 -9.54 4.25 -24.05
C TRP A 78 -9.13 3.19 -25.08
N THR A 79 -10.04 2.79 -25.96
CA THR A 79 -9.76 1.80 -27.02
C THR A 79 -10.02 2.33 -28.43
N ASP A 80 -11.02 3.19 -28.60
CA ASP A 80 -11.39 3.86 -29.86
C ASP A 80 -11.90 5.28 -29.55
N PRO A 81 -11.91 6.22 -30.50
CA PRO A 81 -12.51 7.53 -30.27
C PRO A 81 -13.96 7.39 -29.75
N GLY A 82 -14.25 8.03 -28.62
CA GLY A 82 -15.57 7.92 -27.96
C GLY A 82 -15.75 6.70 -27.04
N LYS A 83 -14.79 5.77 -26.97
CA LYS A 83 -14.80 4.62 -26.05
C LYS A 83 -13.77 4.80 -24.95
N TYR A 84 -14.12 5.64 -23.98
CA TYR A 84 -13.28 5.97 -22.84
C TYR A 84 -13.67 5.16 -21.60
N ALA A 85 -12.70 4.85 -20.75
CA ALA A 85 -12.92 4.35 -19.41
C ALA A 85 -13.32 5.49 -18.46
N ASP A 86 -13.86 5.13 -17.30
CA ASP A 86 -14.02 6.06 -16.19
C ASP A 86 -12.66 6.35 -15.59
N VAL A 87 -12.25 7.62 -15.66
CA VAL A 87 -10.92 8.09 -15.25
C VAL A 87 -10.96 9.10 -14.11
N LEU A 88 -12.11 9.75 -13.90
CA LEU A 88 -12.32 10.66 -12.79
C LEU A 88 -13.66 10.34 -12.11
N VAL A 89 -13.60 10.06 -10.81
CA VAL A 89 -14.78 9.93 -9.95
C VAL A 89 -14.74 11.03 -8.89
N VAL A 90 -15.79 11.82 -8.77
CA VAL A 90 -15.92 12.88 -7.75
C VAL A 90 -17.26 12.72 -7.04
N GLY A 91 -17.25 12.40 -5.74
CA GLY A 91 -18.46 12.18 -4.95
C GLY A 91 -19.22 13.47 -4.59
N GLY A 92 -18.53 14.61 -4.57
CA GLY A 92 -19.07 15.95 -4.37
C GLY A 92 -19.12 16.78 -5.66
N ASN A 93 -18.92 18.09 -5.51
CA ASN A 93 -18.87 19.04 -6.63
C ASN A 93 -17.49 19.03 -7.30
N LEU A 94 -17.48 19.30 -8.61
CA LEU A 94 -16.27 19.52 -9.39
C LEU A 94 -16.23 20.97 -9.87
N THR A 95 -15.10 21.64 -9.65
CA THR A 95 -14.76 22.94 -10.23
C THR A 95 -13.56 22.77 -11.14
N THR A 96 -13.64 23.25 -12.37
CA THR A 96 -12.48 23.33 -13.29
C THR A 96 -12.22 24.75 -13.79
N THR A 97 -11.04 25.01 -14.39
CA THR A 97 -10.70 26.35 -14.92
C THR A 97 -11.29 26.65 -16.31
N GLN A 98 -11.39 27.95 -16.66
CA GLN A 98 -12.25 28.41 -17.76
C GLN A 98 -11.69 28.01 -19.12
N TRP A 99 -10.38 27.75 -19.16
CA TRP A 99 -9.62 27.39 -20.34
C TRP A 99 -9.10 25.93 -20.29
N ALA A 100 -9.68 25.10 -19.43
CA ALA A 100 -9.37 23.67 -19.30
C ALA A 100 -10.03 22.83 -20.42
N TRP A 101 -9.45 22.77 -21.62
CA TRP A 101 -10.01 21.97 -22.71
C TRP A 101 -9.47 20.54 -22.67
N GLY A 102 -10.37 19.58 -22.43
CA GLY A 102 -10.05 18.16 -22.43
C GLY A 102 -9.16 17.73 -21.27
N ASN A 103 -9.20 18.41 -20.13
CA ASN A 103 -8.38 18.07 -18.96
C ASN A 103 -8.62 16.63 -18.49
N VAL A 104 -9.86 16.17 -18.50
CA VAL A 104 -10.22 14.80 -18.16
C VAL A 104 -10.23 13.97 -19.45
N LYS A 105 -9.23 13.11 -19.64
CA LYS A 105 -9.01 12.38 -20.90
C LYS A 105 -9.94 11.18 -21.12
N GLY A 106 -10.94 11.00 -20.27
CA GLY A 106 -11.92 9.91 -20.35
C GLY A 106 -13.28 10.29 -19.77
N ASN A 107 -14.04 9.33 -19.24
CA ASN A 107 -15.33 9.62 -18.62
C ASN A 107 -15.17 10.18 -17.20
N LEU A 108 -16.12 11.02 -16.82
CA LEU A 108 -16.33 11.57 -15.48
C LEU A 108 -17.58 10.94 -14.85
N ILE A 109 -17.45 10.46 -13.62
CA ILE A 109 -18.59 10.15 -12.74
C ILE A 109 -18.66 11.23 -11.64
N LEU A 110 -19.80 11.92 -11.55
CA LEU A 110 -19.96 13.09 -10.69
C LEU A 110 -21.18 12.97 -9.76
N GLY A 111 -20.96 13.07 -8.45
CA GLY A 111 -22.00 12.98 -7.44
C GLY A 111 -22.72 14.30 -7.15
N GLY A 112 -22.02 15.43 -7.29
CA GLY A 112 -22.54 16.78 -7.11
C GLY A 112 -22.63 17.56 -8.42
N GLU A 113 -22.45 18.88 -8.36
CA GLU A 113 -22.54 19.77 -9.52
C GLU A 113 -21.17 20.12 -10.12
N LEU A 114 -21.18 20.36 -11.43
CA LEU A 114 -20.05 20.91 -12.17
C LEU A 114 -20.24 22.43 -12.24
N THR A 115 -19.45 23.20 -11.48
CA THR A 115 -19.62 24.67 -11.39
C THR A 115 -18.82 25.38 -12.48
N GLN A 116 -19.49 26.21 -13.29
CA GLN A 116 -18.92 26.95 -14.44
C GLN A 116 -17.94 28.08 -14.07
N GLY A 117 -17.13 28.48 -15.05
CA GLY A 117 -15.73 28.83 -14.90
C GLY A 117 -14.83 27.72 -15.42
N SER A 118 -15.42 26.69 -16.04
CA SER A 118 -14.94 25.38 -16.42
C SER A 118 -15.33 25.14 -17.88
N SER A 119 -14.39 24.80 -18.77
CA SER A 119 -14.73 24.52 -20.17
C SER A 119 -15.87 23.49 -20.27
N LYS A 120 -16.88 23.75 -21.12
CA LYS A 120 -17.91 22.75 -21.50
C LYS A 120 -17.28 21.45 -22.04
N ASN A 121 -16.02 21.52 -22.47
CA ASN A 121 -15.23 20.45 -23.04
C ASN A 121 -14.12 19.97 -22.09
N ALA A 122 -14.21 20.22 -20.78
CA ALA A 122 -13.20 19.76 -19.83
C ALA A 122 -13.11 18.22 -19.75
N VAL A 123 -14.16 17.51 -20.16
CA VAL A 123 -14.23 16.03 -20.21
C VAL A 123 -14.27 15.58 -21.67
N LEU A 124 -13.34 14.72 -22.08
CA LEU A 124 -13.32 14.14 -23.43
C LEU A 124 -14.39 13.07 -23.64
N GLY A 125 -14.65 12.27 -22.61
CA GLY A 125 -15.68 11.24 -22.62
C GLY A 125 -17.05 11.75 -22.17
N THR A 126 -17.80 10.88 -21.49
CA THR A 126 -19.12 11.21 -20.95
C THR A 126 -19.04 11.76 -19.53
N THR A 127 -20.03 12.57 -19.14
CA THR A 127 -20.25 12.93 -17.74
C THR A 127 -21.52 12.24 -17.26
N THR A 128 -21.39 11.35 -16.28
CA THR A 128 -22.50 10.57 -15.71
C THR A 128 -22.69 10.94 -14.24
N LYS A 129 -23.93 11.15 -13.80
CA LYS A 129 -24.22 11.41 -12.38
C LYS A 129 -24.18 10.11 -11.59
N GLY A 130 -23.47 10.07 -10.47
CA GLY A 130 -23.40 8.88 -9.62
C GLY A 130 -22.39 8.95 -8.49
N LYS A 131 -22.47 7.98 -7.57
CA LYS A 131 -21.52 7.76 -6.47
C LYS A 131 -21.19 6.27 -6.36
N PRO A 132 -20.38 5.73 -7.27
CA PRO A 132 -20.16 4.28 -7.39
C PRO A 132 -19.24 3.70 -6.30
N ILE A 133 -18.55 4.55 -5.53
CA ILE A 133 -17.57 4.16 -4.52
C ILE A 133 -18.07 4.56 -3.14
N ASP A 134 -18.06 3.61 -2.20
CA ASP A 134 -18.24 3.86 -0.76
C ASP A 134 -16.88 4.21 -0.13
N PHE A 135 -16.57 5.50 -0.08
CA PHE A 135 -15.30 5.99 0.47
C PHE A 135 -15.17 5.77 1.97
N ASP A 136 -16.26 5.74 2.73
CA ASP A 136 -16.19 5.50 4.18
C ASP A 136 -15.85 4.03 4.47
N ALA A 137 -16.46 3.09 3.75
CA ALA A 137 -16.10 1.67 3.84
C ALA A 137 -14.66 1.43 3.37
N ALA A 138 -14.25 2.04 2.25
CA ALA A 138 -12.90 1.93 1.71
C ALA A 138 -11.85 2.44 2.71
N PHE A 139 -12.03 3.64 3.26
CA PHE A 139 -11.06 4.20 4.21
C PHE A 139 -11.04 3.47 5.55
N LYS A 140 -12.16 2.88 5.99
CA LYS A 140 -12.14 1.96 7.14
C LYS A 140 -11.26 0.73 6.86
N GLN A 141 -11.35 0.14 5.66
CA GLN A 141 -10.47 -0.94 5.24
C GLN A 141 -9.00 -0.48 5.21
N PHE A 142 -8.72 0.67 4.62
CA PHE A 142 -7.36 1.21 4.50
C PHE A 142 -6.72 1.53 5.85
N THR A 143 -7.47 2.09 6.80
CA THR A 143 -6.98 2.29 8.17
C THR A 143 -6.65 0.96 8.84
N ASN A 144 -7.49 -0.08 8.69
CA ASN A 144 -7.23 -1.39 9.28
C ASN A 144 -6.01 -2.08 8.63
N LEU A 145 -5.90 -2.03 7.29
CA LEU A 145 -4.75 -2.55 6.56
C LEU A 145 -3.47 -1.85 7.01
N SER A 146 -3.49 -0.51 7.02
CA SER A 146 -2.37 0.32 7.42
C SER A 146 -1.88 0.00 8.84
N GLN A 147 -2.79 -0.22 9.79
CA GLN A 147 -2.43 -0.64 11.16
C GLN A 147 -1.92 -2.09 11.21
N THR A 148 -2.45 -2.99 10.39
CA THR A 148 -1.97 -4.38 10.28
C THR A 148 -0.53 -4.44 9.76
N LEU A 149 -0.22 -3.62 8.75
CA LEU A 149 1.13 -3.48 8.19
C LEU A 149 2.09 -2.88 9.21
N ALA A 150 1.66 -1.87 9.96
CA ALA A 150 2.46 -1.23 11.01
C ALA A 150 2.82 -2.18 12.17
N GLY A 151 2.02 -3.24 12.40
CA GLY A 151 2.29 -4.27 13.38
C GLY A 151 3.36 -5.29 12.98
N GLN A 152 3.85 -5.25 11.73
CA GLN A 152 4.88 -6.17 11.24
C GLN A 152 6.25 -5.81 11.79
N SER A 153 7.03 -6.83 12.18
CA SER A 153 8.40 -6.65 12.63
C SER A 153 9.33 -6.32 11.46
N ASN A 154 10.42 -5.59 11.75
CA ASN A 154 11.47 -5.36 10.76
C ASN A 154 12.05 -6.67 10.24
N THR A 155 12.22 -6.74 8.92
CA THR A 155 13.20 -7.65 8.33
C THR A 155 14.59 -7.21 8.80
N SER A 156 15.49 -8.17 9.03
CA SER A 156 16.88 -7.85 9.38
C SER A 156 17.54 -7.00 8.29
N GLY A 157 18.49 -6.13 8.65
CA GLY A 157 19.28 -5.35 7.69
C GLY A 157 18.75 -3.95 7.39
N VAL A 158 17.77 -3.45 8.15
CA VAL A 158 17.37 -2.03 8.13
C VAL A 158 18.37 -1.20 8.93
N GLU A 159 19.12 -0.32 8.28
CA GLU A 159 20.10 0.57 8.91
C GLU A 159 19.84 2.04 8.48
N PHE A 160 19.97 2.97 9.43
CA PHE A 160 19.99 4.40 9.14
C PHE A 160 21.38 4.96 9.38
N LYS A 161 22.17 4.99 8.30
CA LYS A 161 23.59 5.32 8.34
C LYS A 161 23.80 6.83 8.14
N TYR A 162 24.81 7.37 8.82
CA TYR A 162 25.22 8.79 8.74
C TYR A 162 24.11 9.83 8.99
N ASN A 163 22.98 9.41 9.55
CA ASN A 163 21.76 10.21 9.74
C ASN A 163 21.07 10.68 8.45
N ASN A 164 21.36 10.07 7.29
CA ASN A 164 20.71 10.41 6.03
C ASN A 164 20.62 9.25 5.03
N TRP A 165 21.19 8.09 5.28
CA TRP A 165 21.09 6.95 4.37
C TRP A 165 20.21 5.86 4.95
N LEU A 166 19.11 5.53 4.28
CA LEU A 166 18.30 4.38 4.61
C LEU A 166 18.79 3.18 3.79
N ILE A 167 19.37 2.20 4.47
CA ILE A 167 19.99 1.04 3.86
C ILE A 167 19.16 -0.20 4.23
N LEU A 168 18.76 -0.97 3.22
CA LEU A 168 18.05 -2.24 3.36
C LEU A 168 18.97 -3.36 2.86
N ASP A 169 19.80 -3.91 3.74
CA ASP A 169 20.84 -4.92 3.42
C ASP A 169 20.49 -6.33 3.88
N GLY A 170 19.19 -6.61 4.05
CA GLY A 170 18.69 -7.95 4.33
C GLY A 170 18.08 -8.61 3.11
N SER A 171 17.56 -9.82 3.29
CA SER A 171 16.79 -10.55 2.28
C SER A 171 15.32 -10.61 2.67
N ALA A 172 14.43 -10.51 1.67
CA ALA A 172 13.01 -10.69 1.87
C ALA A 172 12.67 -12.10 2.40
N SER A 173 11.57 -12.20 3.15
CA SER A 173 11.02 -13.48 3.61
C SER A 173 9.66 -13.67 2.96
N ASN A 174 9.48 -14.76 2.21
CA ASN A 174 8.30 -14.99 1.37
C ASN A 174 8.02 -13.78 0.45
N ASP A 175 9.07 -13.28 -0.20
CA ASP A 175 9.03 -12.14 -1.12
C ASP A 175 8.51 -10.83 -0.48
N VAL A 176 8.55 -10.71 0.86
CA VAL A 176 8.20 -9.49 1.59
C VAL A 176 9.38 -9.00 2.44
N TYR A 177 9.70 -7.72 2.30
CA TYR A 177 10.66 -7.00 3.14
C TYR A 177 9.95 -5.87 3.90
N VAL A 178 10.08 -5.85 5.23
CA VAL A 178 9.46 -4.82 6.08
C VAL A 178 10.53 -3.94 6.71
N ALA A 179 10.40 -2.63 6.54
CA ALA A 179 11.23 -1.61 7.17
C ALA A 179 10.37 -0.61 7.97
N ASN A 180 10.48 -0.65 9.29
CA ASN A 180 9.87 0.32 10.19
C ASN A 180 10.88 1.45 10.44
N ILE A 181 10.50 2.67 10.03
CA ILE A 181 11.29 3.88 10.20
C ILE A 181 10.45 4.98 10.85
N THR A 182 11.11 6.00 11.38
CA THR A 182 10.42 7.20 11.84
C THR A 182 10.28 8.21 10.70
N GLY A 183 9.25 9.06 10.77
CA GLY A 183 9.09 10.19 9.86
C GLY A 183 10.27 11.15 9.89
N GLN A 184 10.99 11.26 11.02
CA GLN A 184 12.22 12.04 11.12
C GLN A 184 13.36 11.41 10.32
N MET A 185 13.49 10.09 10.34
CA MET A 185 14.48 9.39 9.50
C MET A 185 14.18 9.61 8.02
N LEU A 186 12.91 9.46 7.62
CA LEU A 186 12.50 9.72 6.23
C LEU A 186 12.74 11.19 5.84
N ALA A 187 12.43 12.14 6.72
CA ALA A 187 12.66 13.57 6.50
C ALA A 187 14.13 13.93 6.30
N SER A 188 15.04 13.19 6.92
CA SER A 188 16.49 13.41 6.83
C SER A 188 17.16 12.53 5.77
N ALA A 189 16.45 11.53 5.25
CA ALA A 189 17.00 10.59 4.29
C ALA A 189 17.23 11.26 2.94
N THR A 190 18.42 11.04 2.38
CA THR A 190 18.80 11.45 1.02
C THR A 190 18.87 10.26 0.08
N ASP A 191 19.00 9.04 0.62
CA ASP A 191 19.30 7.83 -0.13
C ASP A 191 18.51 6.64 0.43
N LEU A 192 18.03 5.78 -0.47
CA LEU A 192 17.41 4.49 -0.16
C LEU A 192 18.03 3.41 -1.04
N THR A 193 18.79 2.49 -0.42
CA THR A 193 19.40 1.33 -1.08
C THR A 193 18.77 0.03 -0.61
N ALA A 194 18.79 -1.00 -1.47
CA ALA A 194 18.19 -2.30 -1.16
C ALA A 194 18.99 -3.44 -1.78
N THR A 195 20.13 -3.80 -1.17
CA THR A 195 21.09 -4.75 -1.76
C THR A 195 20.53 -6.15 -1.97
N GLY A 196 19.72 -6.62 -1.02
CA GLY A 196 19.21 -7.99 -0.98
C GLY A 196 17.77 -8.14 -1.47
N LEU A 197 17.20 -7.12 -2.12
CA LEU A 197 15.86 -7.16 -2.69
C LEU A 197 15.94 -7.19 -4.22
N ASP A 198 15.06 -7.96 -4.84
CA ASP A 198 14.89 -8.01 -6.29
C ASP A 198 13.47 -7.63 -6.74
N LYS A 199 13.25 -7.59 -8.06
CA LYS A 199 11.99 -7.16 -8.67
C LYS A 199 10.75 -8.00 -8.31
N ASN A 200 10.94 -9.20 -7.76
CA ASN A 200 9.84 -10.08 -7.34
C ASN A 200 9.43 -9.81 -5.89
N ASP A 201 10.28 -9.13 -5.11
CA ASP A 201 9.98 -8.79 -3.73
C ASP A 201 8.94 -7.66 -3.64
N THR A 202 8.34 -7.54 -2.46
CA THR A 202 7.51 -6.41 -2.04
C THR A 202 8.18 -5.73 -0.86
N LEU A 203 8.45 -4.43 -1.01
CA LEU A 203 9.01 -3.60 0.05
C LEU A 203 7.90 -2.81 0.74
N ILE A 204 7.73 -3.03 2.04
CA ILE A 204 6.82 -2.29 2.91
C ILE A 204 7.64 -1.40 3.84
N ILE A 205 7.50 -0.10 3.71
CA ILE A 205 8.15 0.89 4.59
C ILE A 205 7.07 1.47 5.51
N ASN A 206 7.00 1.00 6.74
CA ASN A 206 6.11 1.58 7.75
C ASN A 206 6.77 2.83 8.33
N VAL A 207 6.06 3.96 8.28
CA VAL A 207 6.57 5.26 8.73
C VAL A 207 5.74 5.73 9.92
N SER A 208 6.38 5.84 11.08
CA SER A 208 5.76 6.38 12.29
C SER A 208 5.85 7.92 12.33
N GLY A 209 4.91 8.56 13.02
CA GLY A 209 4.88 10.01 13.21
C GLY A 209 3.64 10.67 12.60
N LYS A 210 3.17 11.71 13.28
CA LYS A 210 1.93 12.41 12.93
C LYS A 210 2.09 13.49 11.87
N ASN A 211 3.22 14.20 11.90
CA ASN A 211 3.50 15.32 11.01
C ASN A 211 4.83 15.04 10.31
N ILE A 212 4.78 14.79 9.02
CA ILE A 212 5.94 14.31 8.25
C ILE A 212 6.18 15.27 7.10
N ASN A 213 7.41 15.75 6.99
CA ASN A 213 7.86 16.55 5.85
C ASN A 213 9.10 15.87 5.28
N PHE A 214 9.06 15.46 4.01
CA PHE A 214 10.17 14.76 3.38
C PHE A 214 10.35 15.17 1.92
N ASP A 215 11.56 14.95 1.40
CA ASP A 215 11.93 15.23 0.01
C ASP A 215 12.24 13.92 -0.74
N SER A 216 12.73 14.07 -1.96
CA SER A 216 13.24 13.03 -2.84
C SER A 216 14.28 12.13 -2.16
N LEU A 217 14.23 10.86 -2.51
CA LEU A 217 15.28 9.89 -2.21
C LEU A 217 16.03 9.55 -3.49
N ASN A 218 17.34 9.34 -3.38
CA ASN A 218 18.08 8.68 -4.45
C ASN A 218 18.02 7.16 -4.27
N TYR A 219 17.58 6.48 -5.31
CA TYR A 219 17.43 5.02 -5.34
C TYR A 219 18.62 4.29 -5.97
N GLY A 220 19.67 5.02 -6.35
CA GLY A 220 20.86 4.47 -7.02
C GLY A 220 21.86 3.85 -6.04
N GLN A 221 22.88 3.20 -6.59
CA GLN A 221 23.97 2.61 -5.80
C GLN A 221 24.61 3.66 -4.90
N ARG A 222 24.97 3.26 -3.68
CA ARG A 222 25.74 4.06 -2.73
C ARG A 222 26.85 3.25 -2.11
N GLU A 223 28.10 3.67 -2.33
CA GLU A 223 29.28 2.93 -1.91
C GLU A 223 29.17 1.45 -2.35
N SER A 224 29.20 0.52 -1.39
CA SER A 224 29.05 -0.92 -1.59
C SER A 224 27.60 -1.42 -1.55
N PHE A 225 26.61 -0.56 -1.31
CA PHE A 225 25.20 -0.91 -1.26
C PHE A 225 24.55 -0.73 -2.63
N ASN A 226 23.90 -1.79 -3.14
CA ASN A 226 23.31 -1.75 -4.48
C ASN A 226 22.07 -0.83 -4.52
N ALA A 227 21.75 -0.36 -5.72
CA ALA A 227 20.56 0.42 -5.99
C ALA A 227 19.28 -0.33 -5.55
N LEU A 228 18.22 0.43 -5.23
CA LEU A 228 16.87 -0.12 -5.13
C LEU A 228 16.36 -0.37 -6.56
N ASP A 229 16.55 -1.60 -7.04
CA ASP A 229 16.18 -2.04 -8.39
C ASP A 229 14.84 -2.80 -8.42
N MET A 230 13.82 -2.18 -7.83
CA MET A 230 12.44 -2.69 -7.80
C MET A 230 11.52 -1.72 -8.53
N SER A 231 10.43 -2.19 -9.13
CA SER A 231 9.40 -1.30 -9.69
C SER A 231 8.71 -0.47 -8.59
N ALA A 232 8.21 0.73 -8.93
CA ALA A 232 7.31 1.48 -8.04
C ALA A 232 6.11 0.64 -7.58
N SER A 233 5.60 -0.27 -8.42
CA SER A 233 4.50 -1.19 -8.11
C SER A 233 4.75 -2.10 -6.92
N ASN A 234 6.02 -2.33 -6.56
CA ASN A 234 6.43 -3.27 -5.52
C ASN A 234 6.79 -2.58 -4.19
N ILE A 235 6.65 -1.26 -4.11
CA ILE A 235 7.04 -0.47 -2.94
C ILE A 235 5.79 0.17 -2.34
N LEU A 236 5.58 -0.01 -1.04
CA LEU A 236 4.49 0.58 -0.28
C LEU A 236 5.02 1.33 0.95
N PHE A 237 4.91 2.65 0.94
CA PHE A 237 5.07 3.50 2.11
C PHE A 237 3.76 3.56 2.88
N ASN A 238 3.76 3.01 4.09
CA ASN A 238 2.61 2.93 4.97
C ASN A 238 2.73 3.97 6.11
N PHE A 239 1.99 5.06 6.00
CA PHE A 239 1.93 6.14 6.99
C PHE A 239 0.72 5.93 7.91
N PHE A 240 0.88 5.06 8.89
CA PHE A 240 -0.24 4.48 9.64
C PHE A 240 -0.89 5.41 10.67
N GLU A 241 -0.17 6.43 11.12
CA GLU A 241 -0.64 7.41 12.10
C GLU A 241 -0.46 8.86 11.66
N ALA A 242 -0.05 9.09 10.40
CA ALA A 242 0.14 10.43 9.88
C ALA A 242 -1.18 11.18 9.82
N GLU A 243 -1.18 12.40 10.36
CA GLU A 243 -2.26 13.38 10.29
C GLU A 243 -1.96 14.40 9.18
N THR A 244 -0.68 14.75 9.00
CA THR A 244 -0.23 15.62 7.91
C THR A 244 1.03 15.07 7.24
N ILE A 245 1.07 15.16 5.92
CA ILE A 245 2.25 14.84 5.11
C ILE A 245 2.49 15.99 4.15
N THR A 246 3.68 16.57 4.19
CA THR A 246 4.16 17.50 3.17
C THR A 246 5.30 16.83 2.40
N PHE A 247 5.18 16.82 1.08
CA PHE A 247 6.14 16.20 0.19
C PHE A 247 6.54 17.16 -0.94
N SER A 248 7.82 17.13 -1.31
CA SER A 248 8.37 17.81 -2.48
C SER A 248 9.40 16.90 -3.14
N GLY A 249 9.48 16.93 -4.47
CA GLY A 249 10.49 16.21 -5.23
C GLY A 249 10.01 14.88 -5.82
N GLY A 250 10.92 13.91 -5.93
CA GLY A 250 10.71 12.66 -6.64
C GLY A 250 10.54 11.45 -5.70
N ILE A 251 9.40 10.76 -5.79
CA ILE A 251 9.18 9.50 -5.04
C ILE A 251 8.82 8.36 -6.00
N LYS A 252 9.40 7.19 -5.70
CA LYS A 252 9.13 5.93 -6.38
C LYS A 252 8.46 4.99 -5.38
N GLY A 253 7.17 4.70 -5.59
CA GLY A 253 6.40 3.82 -4.73
C GLY A 253 4.98 4.31 -4.47
N ASN A 254 4.22 3.48 -3.76
CA ASN A 254 2.83 3.74 -3.41
C ASN A 254 2.74 4.25 -1.98
N ILE A 255 1.76 5.11 -1.70
CA ILE A 255 1.55 5.74 -0.40
C ILE A 255 0.18 5.33 0.13
N LEU A 256 0.17 4.68 1.30
CA LEU A 256 -1.01 4.39 2.09
C LEU A 256 -0.99 5.30 3.33
N ALA A 257 -1.76 6.40 3.29
CA ALA A 257 -1.83 7.41 4.34
C ALA A 257 -3.30 7.76 4.67
N PRO A 258 -4.11 6.79 5.14
CA PRO A 258 -5.56 6.90 5.15
C PRO A 258 -6.11 8.05 6.03
N ASN A 259 -5.32 8.52 6.99
CA ASN A 259 -5.72 9.58 7.92
C ASN A 259 -5.09 10.95 7.59
N ALA A 260 -4.18 11.02 6.61
CA ALA A 260 -3.34 12.18 6.41
C ALA A 260 -3.93 13.19 5.42
N ASP A 261 -3.86 14.46 5.78
CA ASP A 261 -3.97 15.57 4.84
C ASP A 261 -2.64 15.68 4.07
N PHE A 262 -2.65 15.29 2.79
CA PHE A 262 -1.45 15.16 1.95
C PHE A 262 -1.22 16.43 1.12
N THR A 263 -0.07 17.06 1.30
CA THR A 263 0.36 18.25 0.55
C THR A 263 1.53 17.90 -0.36
N PHE A 264 1.34 17.93 -1.68
CA PHE A 264 2.40 17.71 -2.67
C PHE A 264 2.82 19.03 -3.31
N LEU A 265 3.98 19.57 -2.97
CA LEU A 265 4.38 20.90 -3.39
C LEU A 265 4.75 20.97 -4.87
N GLN A 266 5.61 20.06 -5.33
CA GLN A 266 6.13 19.99 -6.70
C GLN A 266 6.95 18.71 -6.89
N GLY A 267 7.17 18.30 -8.13
CA GLY A 267 8.00 17.16 -8.50
C GLY A 267 7.19 16.00 -9.08
N ASP A 268 7.78 14.81 -9.06
CA ASP A 268 7.26 13.61 -9.70
C ASP A 268 6.96 12.51 -8.69
N LEU A 269 5.69 12.16 -8.54
CA LEU A 269 5.27 11.00 -7.78
C LEU A 269 4.98 9.85 -8.73
N SER A 270 5.76 8.77 -8.68
CA SER A 270 5.51 7.56 -9.48
C SER A 270 4.92 6.46 -8.61
N GLY A 271 3.60 6.28 -8.69
CA GLY A 271 2.86 5.28 -7.93
C GLY A 271 1.49 5.77 -7.46
N GLN A 272 0.81 4.96 -6.66
CA GLN A 272 -0.52 5.25 -6.13
C GLN A 272 -0.46 6.06 -4.82
N VAL A 273 -1.40 6.97 -4.59
CA VAL A 273 -1.62 7.63 -3.29
C VAL A 273 -3.04 7.41 -2.79
N ILE A 274 -3.15 6.87 -1.57
CA ILE A 274 -4.40 6.77 -0.80
C ILE A 274 -4.27 7.71 0.39
N ALA A 275 -5.08 8.79 0.44
CA ALA A 275 -4.99 9.81 1.48
C ALA A 275 -6.35 10.40 1.87
N LYS A 276 -6.44 10.99 3.06
CA LYS A 276 -7.68 11.64 3.53
C LYS A 276 -8.02 12.84 2.65
N SER A 277 -7.06 13.74 2.42
CA SER A 277 -7.22 14.90 1.54
C SER A 277 -5.96 15.16 0.72
N TRP A 278 -6.09 15.95 -0.35
CA TRP A 278 -4.98 16.30 -1.23
C TRP A 278 -4.95 17.78 -1.55
N THR A 279 -3.78 18.39 -1.38
CA THR A 279 -3.46 19.74 -1.85
C THR A 279 -2.16 19.71 -2.63
N GLY A 280 -2.22 19.94 -3.94
CA GLY A 280 -1.02 20.02 -4.77
C GLY A 280 -0.63 21.44 -5.15
N GLY A 281 0.66 21.63 -5.44
CA GLY A 281 1.18 22.81 -6.12
C GLY A 281 1.16 22.66 -7.64
N TRP A 282 1.60 23.72 -8.34
CA TRP A 282 1.54 23.78 -9.81
C TRP A 282 2.37 22.73 -10.55
N GLY A 283 3.47 22.28 -9.93
CA GLY A 283 4.38 21.29 -10.52
C GLY A 283 4.25 19.90 -9.90
N ALA A 284 3.16 19.60 -9.20
CA ALA A 284 2.94 18.34 -8.50
C ALA A 284 2.36 17.29 -9.46
N GLN A 285 3.23 16.53 -10.14
CA GLN A 285 2.85 15.56 -11.17
C GLN A 285 2.68 14.15 -10.58
N ALA A 286 1.53 13.53 -10.85
CA ALA A 286 1.23 12.17 -10.43
C ALA A 286 1.43 11.21 -11.61
N ASN A 287 2.61 10.62 -11.69
CA ASN A 287 3.00 9.64 -12.69
C ASN A 287 2.54 8.22 -12.32
N LEU A 288 2.45 7.37 -13.33
CA LEU A 288 2.14 5.94 -13.20
C LEU A 288 3.20 5.09 -13.89
N TRP A 289 4.45 5.55 -13.85
CA TRP A 289 5.59 4.77 -14.34
C TRP A 289 5.70 3.49 -13.51
N ASP A 290 5.74 2.36 -14.21
CA ASP A 290 5.73 1.00 -13.68
C ASP A 290 4.42 0.52 -13.00
N GLY A 291 3.30 1.24 -13.20
CA GLY A 291 1.96 0.75 -12.90
C GLY A 291 1.45 1.00 -11.48
N PHE A 292 0.33 0.34 -11.13
CA PHE A 292 -0.27 0.39 -9.79
C PHE A 292 0.44 -0.55 -8.83
N PHE A 293 0.21 -0.39 -7.53
CA PHE A 293 0.66 -1.37 -6.54
C PHE A 293 0.21 -2.79 -6.92
N VAL A 294 1.16 -3.72 -6.91
CA VAL A 294 0.92 -5.15 -7.12
C VAL A 294 1.17 -5.84 -5.79
N PRO A 295 0.13 -6.39 -5.14
CA PRO A 295 0.31 -7.16 -3.91
C PRO A 295 1.25 -8.34 -4.14
N PRO A 296 2.00 -8.77 -3.11
CA PRO A 296 2.75 -10.01 -3.18
C PRO A 296 1.79 -11.15 -3.55
N ILE A 297 2.13 -11.92 -4.59
CA ILE A 297 1.36 -13.10 -4.93
C ILE A 297 1.62 -14.15 -3.84
N ASP A 298 0.56 -14.68 -3.23
CA ASP A 298 0.71 -15.87 -2.39
C ASP A 298 1.31 -16.98 -3.27
N PRO A 299 2.38 -17.67 -2.83
CA PRO A 299 2.80 -18.87 -3.52
C PRO A 299 1.60 -19.82 -3.59
N PRO A 300 1.35 -20.47 -4.74
CA PRO A 300 0.19 -21.34 -4.89
C PRO A 300 0.17 -22.33 -3.74
N THR A 301 -0.91 -22.34 -2.97
CA THR A 301 -1.16 -23.35 -1.93
C THR A 301 -0.84 -24.73 -2.53
N PRO A 302 0.05 -25.55 -1.94
CA PRO A 302 0.30 -26.87 -2.46
C PRO A 302 -1.02 -27.63 -2.59
N THR A 303 -1.43 -27.92 -3.82
CA THR A 303 -2.67 -28.66 -4.14
C THR A 303 -2.57 -30.14 -3.81
N THR A 304 -1.57 -30.57 -3.03
CA THR A 304 -1.55 -31.90 -2.47
C THR A 304 -2.68 -31.99 -1.44
N PRO A 305 -3.73 -32.80 -1.65
CA PRO A 305 -4.63 -33.16 -0.56
C PRO A 305 -3.76 -33.66 0.60
N PRO A 306 -4.10 -33.33 1.87
CA PRO A 306 -3.31 -33.81 2.99
C PRO A 306 -3.20 -35.31 2.84
N THR A 307 -1.99 -35.82 2.61
CA THR A 307 -1.72 -37.23 2.82
C THR A 307 -2.05 -37.42 4.28
N THR A 308 -3.19 -38.04 4.56
CA THR A 308 -3.53 -38.53 5.89
C THR A 308 -2.49 -39.59 6.21
N VAL A 309 -1.33 -39.16 6.67
CA VAL A 309 -0.49 -40.03 7.48
C VAL A 309 -1.35 -40.27 8.70
N GLU A 310 -1.87 -41.49 8.87
CA GLU A 310 -2.45 -41.90 10.14
C GLU A 310 -1.39 -41.65 11.20
N VAL A 311 -1.52 -40.54 11.90
CA VAL A 311 -0.77 -40.29 13.12
C VAL A 311 -1.37 -41.28 14.11
N SER A 312 -0.65 -42.39 14.37
CA SER A 312 -0.99 -43.29 15.47
C SER A 312 -1.31 -42.45 16.70
N GLU A 313 -2.50 -42.67 17.27
CA GLU A 313 -3.03 -41.86 18.36
C GLU A 313 -1.95 -41.64 19.43
N PRO A 314 -1.80 -40.38 19.92
CA PRO A 314 -0.69 -40.05 20.80
C PRO A 314 -0.77 -40.90 22.08
N ALA A 315 0.39 -41.38 22.54
CA ALA A 315 0.56 -42.14 23.79
C ALA A 315 -0.04 -41.44 25.03
N THR A 316 -0.50 -40.20 24.91
CA THR A 316 -1.27 -39.45 25.91
C THR A 316 -2.62 -40.10 26.23
N LEU A 317 -3.30 -40.75 25.29
CA LEU A 317 -4.54 -41.50 25.57
C LEU A 317 -4.27 -42.73 26.44
N LEU A 318 -3.20 -43.47 26.13
CA LEU A 318 -2.72 -44.59 26.96
C LEU A 318 -2.27 -44.09 28.34
N LEU A 319 -1.53 -42.99 28.42
CA LEU A 319 -1.10 -42.39 29.69
C LEU A 319 -2.27 -41.92 30.56
N LEU A 320 -3.32 -41.35 29.96
CA LEU A 320 -4.54 -40.96 30.68
C LEU A 320 -5.24 -42.20 31.28
N VAL A 321 -5.35 -43.27 30.50
CA VAL A 321 -5.97 -44.53 30.95
C VAL A 321 -5.16 -45.19 32.06
N PHE A 322 -3.82 -45.26 31.92
CA PHE A 322 -2.96 -45.77 33.00
C PHE A 322 -3.01 -44.91 34.25
N GLY A 323 -3.07 -43.58 34.11
CA GLY A 323 -3.24 -42.65 35.24
C GLY A 323 -4.55 -42.89 36.00
N LEU A 324 -5.66 -43.09 35.28
CA LEU A 324 -6.96 -43.41 35.89
C LEU A 324 -6.96 -44.77 36.60
N LEU A 325 -6.35 -45.79 35.99
CA LEU A 325 -6.24 -47.13 36.61
C LEU A 325 -5.37 -47.11 37.87
N ALA A 326 -4.26 -46.36 37.86
CA ALA A 326 -3.40 -46.20 39.04
C ALA A 326 -4.15 -45.50 40.18
N LEU A 327 -4.94 -44.47 39.89
CA LEU A 327 -5.78 -43.79 40.90
C LEU A 327 -6.83 -44.72 41.52
N VAL A 328 -7.45 -45.59 40.71
CA VAL A 328 -8.41 -46.60 41.19
C VAL A 328 -7.72 -47.65 42.07
N ALA A 329 -6.53 -48.11 41.68
CA ALA A 329 -5.75 -49.07 42.47
C ALA A 329 -5.31 -48.48 43.82
N ILE A 330 -4.83 -47.23 43.84
CA ILE A 330 -4.46 -46.50 45.06
C ILE A 330 -5.67 -46.28 45.97
N ARG A 331 -6.86 -46.00 45.40
CA ARG A 331 -8.10 -45.84 46.18
C ARG A 331 -8.55 -47.15 46.82
N ARG A 332 -8.32 -48.29 46.15
CA ARG A 332 -8.67 -49.63 46.67
C ARG A 332 -7.70 -50.09 47.76
N SER A 333 -6.41 -49.82 47.63
CA SER A 333 -5.41 -50.21 48.64
C SER A 333 -5.48 -49.39 49.93
N ARG A 334 -6.11 -48.20 49.91
CA ARG A 334 -6.36 -47.38 51.11
C ARG A 334 -7.67 -47.71 51.85
N ARG A 335 -8.45 -48.66 51.34
CA ARG A 335 -9.74 -49.10 51.91
C ARG A 335 -9.68 -50.47 52.59
N ASN A 336 -8.53 -51.13 52.56
CA ASN A 336 -8.18 -52.32 53.34
C ASN A 336 -7.08 -51.95 54.33
#